data_AF-A0A9X3RCI3-F1
#
_entry.id   AF-A0A9X3RCI3-F1
#
_cell.length_a   1.000
_cell.length_b   1.000
_cell.length_c   1.000
_cell.angle_alpha   90.00
_cell.angle_beta   90.00
_cell.angle_gamma   90.00
#
_symmetry.space_group_name_H-M   'P 1'
#
loop_
_entity.id
_entity.type
_entity.pdbx_description
1 polymer ?
#
loop_
_entity_poly.entity_id
_entity_poly.type
_entity_poly.pdbx_seq_one_letter_code
_entity_poly.pdbx_strand_id
1 'polypeptide(L)'
;MDLFFSLLLPNVQEAVSNYYSDYLTTSPLVYPYQIKILKMERTNGYRGFLFLVTIEVTPVVGPHIEVGKDQLTFSISAGSGVSLKNFKHIETYKLPPDWHDIIKKK
;
A
#
# COMPACT_ATOMS: atom_id res chain seq x y z
N MET A 1 16.58 3.35 -2.33
CA MET A 1 15.11 3.23 -2.45
C MET A 1 14.55 2.48 -1.24
N ASP A 2 15.21 1.42 -0.78
CA ASP A 2 14.74 0.60 0.34
C ASP A 2 14.52 1.38 1.64
N LEU A 3 15.41 2.33 1.98
CA LEU A 3 15.22 3.21 3.15
C LEU A 3 13.90 4.00 3.07
N PHE A 4 13.58 4.58 1.91
CA PHE A 4 12.35 5.36 1.74
C PHE A 4 11.12 4.47 1.90
N PHE A 5 11.14 3.28 1.30
CA PHE A 5 10.06 2.30 1.44
C PHE A 5 9.93 1.80 2.87
N SER A 6 11.02 1.49 3.56
CA SER A 6 10.99 1.09 4.97
C SER A 6 10.38 2.16 5.88
N LEU A 7 10.64 3.45 5.61
CA LEU A 7 10.04 4.56 6.36
C LEU A 7 8.55 4.74 6.05
N LEU A 8 8.15 4.50 4.80
CA LEU A 8 6.74 4.62 4.37
C LEU A 8 5.90 3.39 4.74
N LEU A 9 6.56 2.26 5.01
CA LEU A 9 5.93 0.96 5.14
C LEU A 9 4.81 0.90 6.20
N PRO A 10 4.94 1.50 7.40
CA PRO A 10 3.85 1.47 8.38
C PRO A 10 2.54 2.06 7.83
N ASN A 11 2.62 3.18 7.10
CA ASN A 11 1.45 3.83 6.50
C ASN A 11 0.87 3.02 5.33
N VAL A 12 1.73 2.37 4.55
CA VAL A 12 1.29 1.45 3.47
C VAL A 12 0.57 0.25 4.06
N GLN A 13 1.16 -0.37 5.08
CA GLN A 13 0.62 -1.54 5.75
C GLN A 13 -0.73 -1.22 6.39
N GLU A 14 -0.86 -0.09 7.10
CA GLU A 14 -2.13 0.35 7.67
C GLU A 14 -3.20 0.53 6.59
N ALA A 15 -2.89 1.21 5.48
CA ALA A 15 -3.83 1.45 4.40
C ALA A 15 -4.32 0.15 3.74
N VAL A 16 -3.40 -0.79 3.47
CA VAL A 16 -3.70 -2.10 2.90
C VAL A 16 -4.51 -2.95 3.89
N SER A 17 -4.08 -3.05 5.15
CA SER A 17 -4.80 -3.79 6.19
C SER A 17 -6.24 -3.29 6.33
N ASN A 18 -6.45 -1.98 6.37
CA ASN A 18 -7.78 -1.38 6.45
C ASN A 18 -8.65 -1.78 5.25
N TYR A 19 -8.14 -1.65 4.03
CA TYR A 19 -8.90 -2.03 2.82
C TYR A 19 -9.26 -3.51 2.79
N TYR A 20 -8.29 -4.41 3.00
CA TYR A 20 -8.53 -5.85 2.91
C TYR A 20 -9.27 -6.42 4.12
N SER A 21 -9.38 -5.67 5.23
CA SER A 21 -10.15 -6.12 6.39
C SER A 21 -11.62 -6.40 6.07
N ASP A 22 -12.19 -5.77 5.04
CA ASP A 22 -13.57 -6.03 4.60
C ASP A 22 -13.73 -7.33 3.81
N TYR A 23 -12.63 -7.88 3.26
CA TYR A 23 -12.65 -8.98 2.29
C TYR A 23 -11.95 -10.23 2.78
N LEU A 24 -10.94 -10.10 3.65
CA LEU A 24 -10.10 -11.18 4.13
C LEU A 24 -10.11 -11.23 5.66
N THR A 25 -10.08 -12.43 6.23
CA THR A 25 -9.92 -12.65 7.67
C THR A 25 -8.47 -12.51 8.11
N THR A 26 -7.52 -12.70 7.18
CA THR A 26 -6.09 -12.50 7.38
C THR A 26 -5.65 -11.23 6.67
N SER A 27 -5.01 -10.31 7.39
CA SER A 27 -4.46 -9.10 6.79
C SER A 27 -3.29 -9.45 5.87
N PRO A 28 -3.29 -8.98 4.61
CA PRO A 28 -2.12 -9.06 3.76
C PRO A 28 -0.96 -8.23 4.31
N LEU A 29 0.27 -8.63 3.98
CA LEU A 29 1.50 -7.91 4.27
C LEU A 29 2.02 -7.25 3.00
N VAL A 30 2.73 -6.14 3.17
CA VAL A 30 3.53 -5.50 2.11
C VAL A 30 4.99 -5.49 2.54
N TYR A 31 5.88 -5.82 1.61
CA TYR A 31 7.32 -5.71 1.78
C TYR A 31 7.88 -4.58 0.92
N PRO A 32 9.04 -3.99 1.27
CA PRO A 32 9.62 -2.89 0.48
C PRO A 32 9.79 -3.19 -1.02
N TYR A 33 10.13 -4.44 -1.39
CA TYR A 33 10.30 -4.85 -2.79
C TYR A 33 8.98 -5.04 -3.55
N GLN A 34 7.84 -4.99 -2.88
CA GLN A 34 6.51 -5.00 -3.50
C GLN A 34 5.98 -3.59 -3.78
N ILE A 35 6.78 -2.56 -3.48
CA ILE A 35 6.41 -1.16 -3.66
C ILE A 35 7.11 -0.61 -4.90
N LYS A 36 6.33 0.02 -5.78
CA LYS A 36 6.82 0.74 -6.95
C LYS A 36 6.34 2.18 -6.91
N ILE A 37 7.25 3.15 -7.07
CA ILE A 37 6.86 4.56 -7.20
C ILE A 37 6.35 4.79 -8.63
N LEU A 38 5.11 5.27 -8.75
CA LEU A 38 4.52 5.67 -10.02
C LEU A 38 4.76 7.16 -10.29
N LYS A 39 4.63 8.00 -9.27
CA LYS A 39 4.82 9.44 -9.36
C LYS A 39 5.28 10.01 -8.04
N MET A 40 6.19 10.97 -8.08
CA MET A 40 6.60 11.77 -6.92
C MET A 40 6.71 13.22 -7.37
N GLU A 41 5.99 14.12 -6.69
CA GLU A 41 6.02 15.54 -7.00
C GLU A 41 6.07 16.38 -5.73
N ARG A 42 6.76 17.53 -5.82
CA ARG A 42 6.76 18.55 -4.78
C ARG A 42 5.69 19.57 -5.12
N THR A 43 4.75 19.82 -4.20
CA THR A 43 3.54 20.59 -4.50
C THR A 43 3.59 22.05 -4.03
N ASN A 44 4.54 22.44 -3.19
CA ASN A 44 4.64 23.78 -2.60
C ASN A 44 5.86 24.61 -3.06
N GLY A 45 6.40 24.36 -4.25
CA GLY A 45 7.44 25.20 -4.87
C GLY A 45 8.88 24.98 -4.37
N TYR A 46 9.79 25.89 -4.73
CA TYR A 46 11.23 25.75 -4.43
C TYR A 46 11.50 25.77 -2.91
N ARG A 47 12.27 24.79 -2.42
CA ARG A 47 12.56 24.52 -0.98
C ARG A 47 11.36 24.15 -0.10
N GLY A 48 10.21 23.86 -0.71
CA GLY A 48 9.09 23.28 0.01
C GLY A 48 9.29 21.78 0.33
N PHE A 49 8.83 21.35 1.50
CA PHE A 49 8.88 19.95 1.94
C PHE A 49 7.49 19.30 1.95
N LEU A 50 6.62 19.65 1.01
CA LEU A 50 5.34 18.97 0.78
C LEU A 50 5.43 18.14 -0.49
N PHE A 51 5.31 16.84 -0.34
CA PHE A 51 5.43 15.87 -1.42
C PHE A 51 4.14 15.09 -1.59
N LEU A 52 3.72 14.89 -2.83
CA LEU A 52 2.68 13.94 -3.18
C LEU A 52 3.36 12.74 -3.86
N VAL A 53 3.20 11.56 -3.25
CA VAL A 53 3.83 10.32 -3.71
C VAL A 53 2.75 9.31 -4.02
N THR A 54 2.70 8.88 -5.27
CA THR A 54 1.84 7.80 -5.74
C THR A 54 2.67 6.54 -5.90
N ILE A 55 2.26 5.48 -5.22
CA ILE A 55 2.89 4.17 -5.28
C ILE A 55 1.89 3.12 -5.77
N GLU A 56 2.41 2.08 -6.38
CA GLU A 56 1.75 0.81 -6.63
C GLU A 56 2.30 -0.22 -5.65
N VAL A 57 1.42 -1.06 -5.09
CA VAL A 57 1.79 -2.12 -4.17
C VAL A 57 1.13 -3.44 -4.58
N THR A 58 1.84 -4.54 -4.32
CA THR A 58 1.32 -5.90 -4.51
C THR A 58 1.34 -6.63 -3.17
N PRO A 59 0.29 -6.50 -2.34
CA PRO A 59 0.20 -7.17 -1.06
C PRO A 59 0.16 -8.70 -1.19
N VAL A 60 0.63 -9.39 -0.16
CA VAL A 60 0.70 -10.85 -0.11
C VAL A 60 0.19 -11.43 1.20
N VAL A 61 -0.24 -12.69 1.16
CA VAL A 61 -0.51 -13.52 2.34
C VAL A 61 0.40 -14.75 2.34
N GLY A 62 0.67 -15.30 3.52
CA GLY A 62 1.39 -16.57 3.67
C GLY A 62 2.77 -16.58 3.00
N PRO A 63 3.10 -17.62 2.21
CA PRO A 63 4.40 -17.76 1.53
C PRO A 63 4.52 -16.86 0.29
N HIS A 64 4.19 -15.57 0.44
CA HIS A 64 4.22 -14.55 -0.61
C HIS A 64 3.19 -14.77 -1.75
N ILE A 65 1.97 -15.19 -1.41
CA ILE A 65 0.86 -15.32 -2.37
C ILE A 65 0.24 -13.95 -2.59
N GLU A 66 0.33 -13.43 -3.81
CA GLU A 66 -0.21 -12.11 -4.16
C GLU A 66 -1.75 -12.11 -4.09
N VAL A 67 -2.31 -11.09 -3.44
CA VAL A 67 -3.78 -10.98 -3.26
C VAL A 67 -4.41 -9.95 -4.18
N GLY A 68 -3.62 -8.98 -4.64
CA GLY A 68 -4.10 -7.94 -5.52
C GLY A 68 -3.03 -6.90 -5.83
N LYS A 69 -3.45 -5.89 -6.57
CA LYS A 69 -2.65 -4.72 -6.96
C LYS A 69 -3.41 -3.47 -6.56
N ASP A 70 -2.73 -2.59 -5.83
CA ASP A 70 -3.31 -1.37 -5.29
C ASP A 70 -2.46 -0.16 -5.60
N GLN A 71 -3.10 1.00 -5.76
CA GLN A 71 -2.44 2.28 -5.96
C GLN A 71 -2.77 3.20 -4.79
N LEU A 72 -1.74 3.66 -4.09
CA LEU A 72 -1.88 4.53 -2.92
C LEU A 72 -1.23 5.88 -3.22
N THR A 73 -1.89 6.96 -2.82
CA THR A 73 -1.33 8.31 -2.90
C THR A 73 -1.17 8.86 -1.49
N PHE A 74 0.06 9.21 -1.12
CA PHE A 74 0.41 9.81 0.15
C PHE A 74 0.82 11.27 -0.02
N SER A 75 0.39 12.10 0.92
CA SER A 75 0.98 13.42 1.15
C SER A 75 1.98 13.30 2.29
N ILE A 76 3.23 13.66 2.03
CA ILE A 76 4.34 13.61 2.98
C ILE A 76 4.80 15.04 3.24
N SER A 77 4.81 15.46 4.51
CA SER A 77 5.31 16.77 4.90
C SER A 77 6.20 16.72 6.15
N ALA A 78 7.13 17.67 6.27
CA ALA A 78 8.01 17.75 7.43
C ALA A 78 7.27 18.05 8.75
N GLY A 79 6.11 18.73 8.70
CA GLY A 79 5.35 19.13 9.89
C GLY A 79 4.24 18.16 10.28
N SER A 80 3.55 17.58 9.29
CA SER A 80 2.39 16.72 9.50
C SER A 80 2.66 15.22 9.25
N GLY A 81 3.90 14.86 8.90
CA GLY A 81 4.27 13.49 8.60
C GLY A 81 3.63 12.95 7.32
N VAL A 82 3.28 11.66 7.34
CA VAL A 82 2.70 10.93 6.20
C VAL A 82 1.19 10.81 6.38
N SER A 83 0.43 11.14 5.34
CA SER A 83 -1.03 10.97 5.32
C SER A 83 -1.50 10.35 4.02
N LEU A 84 -2.37 9.33 4.11
CA LEU A 84 -3.03 8.75 2.95
C LEU A 84 -4.03 9.76 2.38
N LYS A 85 -3.95 10.02 1.07
CA LYS A 85 -4.87 10.90 0.33
C LYS A 85 -5.83 10.13 -0.55
N ASN A 86 -5.38 9.00 -1.10
CA ASN A 86 -6.23 8.15 -1.92
C ASN A 86 -5.77 6.70 -1.87
N PHE A 87 -6.72 5.77 -1.84
CA PHE A 87 -6.51 4.34 -2.02
C PHE A 87 -7.37 3.87 -3.19
N LYS A 88 -6.75 3.26 -4.19
CA LYS A 88 -7.42 2.73 -5.36
C LYS A 88 -7.01 1.28 -5.59
N HIS A 89 -7.94 0.36 -5.40
CA HIS A 89 -7.75 -1.03 -5.82
C HIS A 89 -7.77 -1.12 -7.35
N ILE A 90 -6.81 -1.85 -7.92
CA ILE A 90 -6.64 -1.99 -9.37
C ILE A 90 -7.10 -3.37 -9.82
N GLU A 91 -6.68 -4.41 -9.12
CA GLU A 91 -6.87 -5.79 -9.56
C GLU A 91 -6.86 -6.75 -8.37
N THR A 92 -7.79 -7.70 -8.37
CA THR A 92 -7.80 -8.81 -7.41
C THR A 92 -7.16 -10.03 -8.06
N TYR A 93 -6.22 -10.65 -7.37
CA TYR A 93 -5.60 -11.89 -7.85
C TYR A 93 -6.28 -13.12 -7.24
N LYS A 94 -6.34 -14.20 -8.02
CA LYS A 94 -6.96 -15.45 -7.56
C LYS A 94 -6.05 -16.13 -6.55
N LEU A 95 -6.58 -16.37 -5.35
CA LEU A 95 -5.92 -17.19 -4.36
C LEU A 95 -5.94 -18.67 -4.79
N PRO A 96 -4.91 -19.45 -4.43
CA PRO A 96 -4.95 -20.90 -4.53
C PRO A 96 -6.10 -21.48 -3.69
N PRO A 97 -6.63 -22.67 -4.06
CA PRO A 97 -7.74 -23.29 -3.33
C PRO A 97 -7.52 -23.44 -1.82
N ASP A 98 -6.28 -23.76 -1.42
CA ASP A 98 -5.89 -23.95 -0.02
C ASP A 98 -5.90 -22.65 0.82
N TRP A 99 -6.13 -21.49 0.17
CA TRP A 99 -6.20 -20.16 0.80
C TRP A 99 -7.60 -19.53 0.67
N HIS A 100 -8.62 -20.29 0.25
CA HIS A 100 -9.98 -19.75 0.17
C HIS A 100 -10.66 -19.61 1.53
N ASP A 101 -10.14 -20.26 2.58
CA ASP A 101 -10.64 -20.16 3.95
C ASP A 101 -10.50 -18.75 4.53
N ILE A 102 -9.52 -17.97 4.06
CA ILE A 102 -9.33 -16.59 4.50
C ILE A 102 -10.28 -15.58 3.83
N ILE A 103 -11.02 -15.98 2.80
CA ILE A 103 -11.96 -15.09 2.11
C ILE A 103 -13.22 -14.96 2.97
N LYS A 104 -13.60 -13.72 3.31
CA LYS A 104 -14.85 -13.45 4.01
C LYS A 104 -16.03 -13.74 3.08
N LYS A 105 -16.93 -14.63 3.53
CA LYS A 105 -18.23 -14.82 2.89
C LYS A 105 -19.05 -13.56 3.17
N LYS A 106 -19.42 -12.85 2.11
CA LYS A 106 -20.42 -11.77 2.19
C LYS A 106 -21.80 -12.36 2.41
#